data_AF-A0A7S3ISV4-F1
#
_entry.id   AF-A0A7S3ISV4-F1
#
_cell.length_a   1.000
_cell.length_b   1.000
_cell.length_c   1.000
_cell.angle_alpha   90.00
_cell.angle_beta   90.00
_cell.angle_gamma   90.00
#
_symmetry.space_group_name_H-M   'P 1'
#
loop_
_entity.id
_entity.type
_entity.pdbx_description
1 polymer ?
#
loop_
_entity_poly.entity_id
_entity_poly.type
_entity_poly.pdbx_seq_one_letter_code
_entity_poly.pdbx_strand_id
1 'polypeptide(L)'
;MMDYVNLIKKVKADYNIEDDPSNPENNTPVIVFGGSYGGMLAAWLRMKHPSVFQGAIAASAPTCYFEGATTVTENSFSDQVTADFARTFEDKRCSLGIQEGNRYFVDFAADPTTFGPELKETFKTCDDITTKENITDLYTYLANGFAYMAMTDYPYNSSFLEPMPAWPVNASCQAFKDVAPPTAAEKAEKATVGAMTDRQALVMKAMFTASQVYFNSSGQITCNDYKQTDATGNLDGDGWNVLACNQVPMPIAFGSPDSMFNDEPFDKAAYTKDCQDKYGLTPDYGYVLRTYGGQNFKADYKQYTNIVFSNGELDPWMPGGAYSYINIDVPTYIIKNGAHHLDLREPAKGDEDTGVEYVRQQEMDLIEGWVRDFKGLDSSSKTSFTQ
;
A
#
# COMPACT_ATOMS: atom_id res chain seq x y z
N MET A 1 -6.05 -20.32 -2.11
CA MET A 1 -7.36 -20.24 -2.81
C MET A 1 -8.22 -21.48 -2.64
N MET A 2 -7.71 -22.70 -2.92
CA MET A 2 -8.53 -23.92 -2.77
C MET A 2 -9.06 -24.15 -1.36
N ASP A 3 -8.36 -23.68 -0.32
CA ASP A 3 -8.86 -23.71 1.06
C ASP A 3 -10.17 -22.95 1.20
N TYR A 4 -10.28 -21.74 0.64
CA TYR A 4 -11.53 -20.96 0.64
C TYR A 4 -12.64 -21.68 -0.12
N VAL A 5 -12.34 -22.26 -1.28
CA VAL A 5 -13.32 -23.04 -2.07
C VAL A 5 -13.86 -24.23 -1.27
N ASN A 6 -12.96 -24.98 -0.63
CA ASN A 6 -13.34 -26.16 0.15
C ASN A 6 -14.08 -25.77 1.44
N LEU A 7 -13.67 -24.68 2.07
CA LEU A 7 -14.35 -24.14 3.25
C LEU A 7 -15.78 -23.74 2.92
N ILE A 8 -16.02 -23.00 1.84
CA ILE A 8 -17.38 -22.60 1.46
C ILE A 8 -18.26 -23.81 1.15
N LYS A 9 -17.73 -24.82 0.43
CA LYS A 9 -18.46 -26.08 0.21
C LYS A 9 -18.83 -26.77 1.52
N LYS A 10 -17.90 -26.82 2.48
CA LYS A 10 -18.14 -27.39 3.79
C LYS A 10 -19.19 -26.59 4.57
N VAL A 11 -19.10 -25.26 4.59
CA VAL A 11 -20.07 -24.39 5.26
C VAL A 11 -21.46 -24.60 4.66
N LYS A 12 -21.60 -24.64 3.33
CA LYS A 12 -22.90 -24.88 2.71
C LYS A 12 -23.52 -26.22 3.14
N ALA A 13 -22.71 -27.27 3.18
CA ALA A 13 -23.16 -28.59 3.63
C ALA A 13 -23.50 -28.64 5.13
N ASP A 14 -22.66 -28.06 5.99
CA ASP A 14 -22.87 -28.09 7.44
C ASP A 14 -24.16 -27.34 7.86
N TYR A 15 -24.58 -26.34 7.08
CA TYR A 15 -25.78 -25.54 7.33
C TYR A 15 -27.00 -25.94 6.46
N ASN A 16 -26.88 -26.94 5.60
CA ASN A 16 -27.93 -27.38 4.64
C ASN A 16 -28.43 -26.23 3.74
N ILE A 17 -27.49 -25.45 3.18
CA ILE A 17 -27.73 -24.29 2.31
C ILE A 17 -27.03 -24.45 0.96
N GLU A 18 -26.85 -25.69 0.51
CA GLU A 18 -26.35 -25.97 -0.83
C GLU A 18 -27.29 -25.40 -1.91
N ASP A 19 -26.71 -25.00 -3.03
CA ASP A 19 -27.47 -24.44 -4.14
C ASP A 19 -28.26 -25.55 -4.85
N ASP A 20 -29.55 -25.30 -5.09
CA ASP A 20 -30.45 -26.14 -5.87
C ASP A 20 -30.81 -25.43 -7.19
N PRO A 21 -30.22 -25.83 -8.33
CA PRO A 21 -30.52 -25.25 -9.63
C PRO A 21 -32.00 -25.35 -10.03
N SER A 22 -32.77 -26.26 -9.43
CA SER A 22 -34.21 -26.38 -9.68
C SER A 22 -35.06 -25.38 -8.89
N ASN A 23 -34.47 -24.76 -7.86
CA ASN A 23 -35.11 -23.74 -7.04
C ASN A 23 -34.12 -22.61 -6.68
N PRO A 24 -33.76 -21.76 -7.67
CA PRO A 24 -32.69 -20.78 -7.51
C PRO A 24 -32.98 -19.73 -6.42
N GLU A 25 -34.24 -19.47 -6.08
CA GLU A 25 -34.62 -18.52 -5.02
C GLU A 25 -34.05 -18.92 -3.64
N ASN A 26 -33.83 -20.22 -3.43
CA ASN A 26 -33.26 -20.80 -2.22
C ASN A 26 -31.72 -20.91 -2.24
N ASN A 27 -31.08 -20.58 -3.36
CA ASN A 27 -29.61 -20.61 -3.45
C ASN A 27 -28.98 -19.59 -2.50
N THR A 28 -27.80 -19.89 -1.99
CA THR A 28 -27.06 -18.98 -1.11
C THR A 28 -25.86 -18.39 -1.85
N PRO A 29 -25.98 -17.17 -2.40
CA PRO A 29 -24.85 -16.51 -3.05
C PRO A 29 -23.74 -16.21 -2.03
N VAL A 30 -22.49 -16.35 -2.48
CA VAL A 30 -21.30 -16.05 -1.68
C VAL A 30 -20.56 -14.89 -2.32
N ILE A 31 -20.42 -13.80 -1.58
CA ILE A 31 -19.63 -12.63 -1.98
C ILE A 31 -18.33 -12.66 -1.21
N VAL A 32 -17.21 -12.49 -1.92
CA VAL A 32 -15.88 -12.45 -1.31
C VAL A 32 -15.39 -11.01 -1.20
N PHE A 33 -14.84 -10.66 -0.04
CA PHE A 33 -14.30 -9.34 0.24
C PHE A 33 -12.82 -9.48 0.56
N GLY A 34 -12.02 -8.49 0.19
CA GLY A 34 -10.65 -8.40 0.64
C GLY A 34 -10.00 -7.06 0.32
N GLY A 35 -9.10 -6.65 1.21
CA GLY A 35 -8.21 -5.50 1.02
C GLY A 35 -6.80 -5.96 0.66
N SER A 36 -6.03 -5.18 -0.11
CA SER A 36 -4.62 -5.47 -0.39
C SER A 36 -4.42 -6.81 -1.12
N TYR A 37 -3.47 -7.64 -0.68
CA TYR A 37 -3.36 -9.03 -1.13
C TYR A 37 -4.67 -9.84 -0.95
N GLY A 38 -5.44 -9.57 0.11
CA GLY A 38 -6.77 -10.13 0.28
C GLY A 38 -7.73 -9.71 -0.85
N GLY A 39 -7.62 -8.49 -1.35
CA GLY A 39 -8.37 -8.00 -2.50
C GLY A 39 -7.93 -8.67 -3.81
N MET A 40 -6.63 -8.91 -3.98
CA MET A 40 -6.12 -9.72 -5.09
C MET A 40 -6.73 -11.13 -5.04
N LEU A 41 -6.74 -11.77 -3.86
CA LEU A 41 -7.38 -13.06 -3.66
C LEU A 41 -8.89 -13.02 -3.93
N ALA A 42 -9.61 -11.97 -3.49
CA ALA A 42 -11.04 -11.81 -3.73
C ALA A 42 -11.35 -11.77 -5.24
N ALA A 43 -10.63 -10.94 -5.99
CA ALA A 43 -10.73 -10.87 -7.44
C ALA A 43 -10.42 -12.24 -8.08
N TRP A 44 -9.29 -12.85 -7.73
CA TRP A 44 -8.86 -14.12 -8.32
C TRP A 44 -9.78 -15.30 -7.99
N LEU A 45 -10.38 -15.34 -6.80
CA LEU A 45 -11.38 -16.33 -6.42
C LEU A 45 -12.63 -16.21 -7.30
N ARG A 46 -13.12 -14.97 -7.55
CA ARG A 46 -14.25 -14.76 -8.46
C ARG A 46 -13.88 -15.11 -9.91
N MET A 47 -12.68 -14.75 -10.37
CA MET A 47 -12.19 -15.07 -11.73
C MET A 47 -12.05 -16.58 -11.98
N LYS A 48 -11.55 -17.34 -11.00
CA LYS A 48 -11.21 -18.77 -11.16
C LYS A 48 -12.30 -19.72 -10.67
N HIS A 49 -13.14 -19.28 -9.74
CA HIS A 49 -14.19 -20.08 -9.13
C HIS A 49 -15.55 -19.36 -9.13
N PRO A 50 -16.06 -18.90 -10.28
CA PRO A 50 -17.30 -18.13 -10.36
C PRO A 50 -18.57 -18.92 -9.99
N SER A 51 -18.48 -20.27 -9.96
CA SER A 51 -19.56 -21.13 -9.45
C SER A 51 -19.65 -21.14 -7.93
N VAL A 52 -18.57 -20.78 -7.23
CA VAL A 52 -18.49 -20.76 -5.76
C VAL A 52 -18.71 -19.35 -5.23
N PHE A 53 -18.14 -18.34 -5.90
CA PHE A 53 -18.22 -16.93 -5.50
C PHE A 53 -18.97 -16.14 -6.56
N GLN A 54 -20.11 -15.54 -6.20
CA GLN A 54 -21.02 -14.84 -7.11
C GLN A 54 -20.63 -13.38 -7.34
N GLY A 55 -19.81 -12.80 -6.46
CA GLY A 55 -19.24 -11.48 -6.64
C GLY A 55 -18.03 -11.26 -5.75
N ALA A 56 -17.25 -10.22 -6.06
CA ALA A 56 -16.07 -9.85 -5.29
C ALA A 56 -15.97 -8.33 -5.10
N ILE A 57 -15.60 -7.92 -3.88
CA ILE A 57 -15.08 -6.58 -3.58
C ILE A 57 -13.56 -6.71 -3.40
N ALA A 58 -12.81 -6.20 -4.37
CA ALA A 58 -11.36 -6.21 -4.40
C ALA A 58 -10.83 -4.80 -4.09
N ALA A 59 -10.76 -4.47 -2.81
CA ALA A 59 -10.36 -3.15 -2.33
C ALA A 59 -8.85 -3.00 -2.27
N SER A 60 -8.33 -1.90 -2.81
CA SER A 60 -6.91 -1.57 -2.89
C SER A 60 -6.05 -2.77 -3.30
N ALA A 61 -6.47 -3.48 -4.35
CA ALA A 61 -5.86 -4.73 -4.79
C ALA A 61 -4.81 -4.49 -5.88
N PRO A 62 -3.49 -4.57 -5.60
CA PRO A 62 -2.44 -4.29 -6.57
C PRO A 62 -2.22 -5.45 -7.54
N THR A 63 -3.25 -5.88 -8.27
CA THR A 63 -3.23 -7.03 -9.18
C THR A 63 -2.33 -6.85 -10.40
N CYS A 64 -1.81 -5.64 -10.62
CA CYS A 64 -1.01 -5.23 -11.76
C CYS A 64 0.42 -4.80 -11.39
N TYR A 65 0.85 -4.87 -10.13
CA TYR A 65 2.20 -4.48 -9.72
C TYR A 65 3.23 -5.61 -9.90
N PHE A 66 3.31 -6.18 -11.11
CA PHE A 66 4.17 -7.32 -11.43
C PHE A 66 5.00 -7.08 -12.69
N GLU A 67 6.15 -7.75 -12.78
CA GLU A 67 7.05 -7.63 -13.92
C GLU A 67 6.32 -7.93 -15.25
N GLY A 68 6.37 -6.96 -16.16
CA GLY A 68 5.73 -7.05 -17.47
C GLY A 68 4.37 -6.34 -17.56
N ALA A 69 3.81 -5.87 -16.44
CA ALA A 69 2.64 -5.02 -16.44
C ALA A 69 2.91 -3.67 -17.15
N THR A 70 1.91 -3.16 -17.84
CA THR A 70 2.02 -1.98 -18.72
C THR A 70 1.33 -0.74 -18.17
N THR A 71 0.72 -0.86 -16.99
CA THR A 71 -0.13 0.19 -16.38
C THR A 71 0.49 0.84 -15.15
N VAL A 72 1.68 0.36 -14.75
CA VAL A 72 2.43 0.76 -13.56
C VAL A 72 3.92 0.67 -13.85
N THR A 73 4.73 1.43 -13.12
CA THR A 73 6.20 1.40 -13.15
C THR A 73 6.73 0.95 -11.78
N GLU A 74 7.98 0.50 -11.72
CA GLU A 74 8.60 0.05 -10.45
C GLU A 74 8.60 1.15 -9.37
N ASN A 75 8.67 2.43 -9.76
CA ASN A 75 8.63 3.58 -8.86
C ASN A 75 7.21 4.06 -8.50
N SER A 76 6.15 3.53 -9.11
CA SER A 76 4.81 4.10 -8.97
C SER A 76 4.32 4.14 -7.51
N PHE A 77 4.69 3.14 -6.71
CA PHE A 77 4.41 3.12 -5.28
C PHE A 77 5.06 4.31 -4.55
N SER A 78 6.37 4.46 -4.70
CA SER A 78 7.14 5.50 -4.00
C SER A 78 6.86 6.92 -4.53
N ASP A 79 6.52 7.04 -5.80
CA ASP A 79 6.05 8.28 -6.42
C ASP A 79 4.70 8.73 -5.83
N GLN A 80 3.78 7.80 -5.61
CA GLN A 80 2.50 8.10 -4.97
C GLN A 80 2.69 8.54 -3.51
N VAL A 81 3.54 7.84 -2.74
CA VAL A 81 3.89 8.29 -1.38
C VAL A 81 4.46 9.71 -1.43
N THR A 82 5.39 9.99 -2.34
CA THR A 82 5.97 11.33 -2.49
C THR A 82 4.90 12.38 -2.80
N ALA A 83 3.95 12.07 -3.69
CA ALA A 83 2.85 12.95 -4.04
C ALA A 83 1.95 13.25 -2.84
N ASP A 84 1.71 12.26 -1.97
CA ASP A 84 0.90 12.40 -0.77
C ASP A 84 1.51 13.40 0.24
N PHE A 85 2.83 13.35 0.43
CA PHE A 85 3.54 14.32 1.27
C PHE A 85 3.67 15.70 0.59
N ALA A 86 3.86 15.73 -0.72
CA ALA A 86 4.04 16.95 -1.49
C ALA A 86 2.80 17.86 -1.50
N ARG A 87 1.59 17.29 -1.48
CA ARG A 87 0.33 18.06 -1.50
C ARG A 87 -0.01 18.76 -0.19
N THR A 88 0.69 18.48 0.91
CA THR A 88 0.38 19.05 2.23
C THR A 88 0.68 20.55 2.34
N PHE A 89 1.58 21.07 1.49
CA PHE A 89 1.91 22.49 1.39
C PHE A 89 2.03 22.89 -0.08
N GLU A 90 1.58 24.09 -0.45
CA GLU A 90 1.64 24.60 -1.83
C GLU A 90 3.06 24.63 -2.41
N ASP A 91 4.06 24.93 -1.57
CA ASP A 91 5.47 24.97 -1.96
C ASP A 91 6.20 23.63 -1.80
N LYS A 92 5.46 22.55 -1.50
CA LYS A 92 5.97 21.19 -1.34
C LYS A 92 7.06 21.05 -0.27
N ARG A 93 7.15 21.98 0.70
CA ARG A 93 8.24 22.00 1.70
C ARG A 93 8.38 20.70 2.49
N CYS A 94 7.30 19.95 2.70
CA CYS A 94 7.35 18.68 3.41
C CYS A 94 8.12 17.61 2.63
N SER A 95 7.67 17.27 1.41
CA SER A 95 8.36 16.26 0.59
C SER A 95 9.76 16.69 0.19
N LEU A 96 9.99 17.98 -0.09
CA LEU A 96 11.33 18.49 -0.41
C LEU A 96 12.27 18.47 0.81
N GLY A 97 11.77 18.72 2.01
CA GLY A 97 12.54 18.60 3.24
C GLY A 97 12.88 17.15 3.57
N ILE A 98 11.95 16.21 3.35
CA ILE A 98 12.21 14.77 3.47
C ILE A 98 13.24 14.32 2.43
N GLN A 99 13.11 14.77 1.18
CA GLN A 99 14.08 14.50 0.11
C GLN A 99 15.49 14.96 0.48
N GLU A 100 15.60 16.18 0.98
CA GLU A 100 16.87 16.77 1.41
C GLU A 100 17.50 15.96 2.54
N GLY A 101 16.72 15.61 3.55
CA GLY A 101 17.19 14.83 4.69
C GLY A 101 17.58 13.40 4.31
N ASN A 102 16.79 12.73 3.47
CA ASN A 102 17.09 11.40 2.95
C ASN A 102 18.42 11.38 2.18
N ARG A 103 18.70 12.42 1.39
CA ARG A 103 19.97 12.52 0.68
C ARG A 103 21.18 12.65 1.62
N TYR A 104 21.04 13.28 2.78
CA TYR A 104 22.14 13.38 3.73
C TYR A 104 22.60 12.02 4.25
N PHE A 105 21.73 11.00 4.29
CA PHE A 105 22.14 9.63 4.67
C PHE A 105 23.23 9.06 3.76
N VAL A 106 23.29 9.47 2.48
CA VAL A 106 24.37 9.06 1.57
C VAL A 106 25.73 9.59 2.03
N ASP A 107 25.77 10.85 2.45
CA ASP A 107 26.99 11.48 2.96
C ASP A 107 27.34 10.94 4.36
N PHE A 108 26.34 10.76 5.24
CA PHE A 108 26.55 10.23 6.59
C PHE A 108 27.09 8.79 6.56
N ALA A 109 26.60 7.97 5.63
CA ALA A 109 27.07 6.60 5.41
C ALA A 109 28.55 6.51 5.01
N ALA A 110 29.15 7.60 4.49
CA ALA A 110 30.57 7.65 4.14
C ALA A 110 31.49 7.89 5.35
N ASP A 111 30.95 8.44 6.46
CA ASP A 111 31.69 8.66 7.71
C ASP A 111 30.82 8.38 8.95
N PRO A 112 30.46 7.11 9.20
CA PRO A 112 29.58 6.74 10.32
C PRO A 112 30.19 7.02 11.68
N THR A 113 31.53 7.10 11.78
CA THR A 113 32.21 7.36 13.05
C THR A 113 31.97 8.79 13.51
N THR A 114 31.95 9.74 12.57
CA THR A 114 31.70 11.15 12.86
C THR A 114 30.21 11.41 13.09
N PHE A 115 29.34 10.98 12.17
CA PHE A 115 27.92 11.36 12.19
C PHE A 115 27.03 10.45 13.05
N GLY A 116 27.48 9.23 13.35
CA GLY A 116 26.74 8.25 14.14
C GLY A 116 26.26 8.78 15.50
N PRO A 117 27.12 9.41 16.32
CA PRO A 117 26.72 10.01 17.59
C PRO A 117 25.67 11.13 17.45
N GLU A 118 25.78 11.99 16.43
CA GLU A 118 24.80 13.06 16.18
C GLU A 118 23.44 12.50 15.74
N LEU A 119 23.45 11.46 14.88
CA LEU A 119 22.24 10.75 14.46
C LEU A 119 21.57 10.01 15.63
N LYS A 120 22.37 9.34 16.47
CA LYS A 120 21.93 8.68 17.71
C LYS A 120 21.18 9.66 18.62
N GLU A 121 21.75 10.83 18.84
CA GLU A 121 21.14 11.87 19.66
C GLU A 121 19.87 12.45 19.01
N THR A 122 19.94 12.76 17.71
CA THR A 122 18.83 13.39 16.96
C THR A 122 17.61 12.46 16.87
N PHE A 123 17.82 11.20 16.49
CA PHE A 123 16.75 10.22 16.29
C PHE A 123 16.42 9.40 17.54
N LYS A 124 17.16 9.62 18.64
CA LYS A 124 17.01 8.90 19.90
C LYS A 124 16.99 7.38 19.67
N THR A 125 17.92 6.85 18.89
CA THR A 125 17.92 5.42 18.58
C THR A 125 18.21 4.59 19.83
N CYS A 126 17.78 3.33 19.89
CA CYS A 126 18.08 2.45 21.03
C CYS A 126 19.54 1.97 21.02
N ASP A 127 20.02 1.57 19.85
CA ASP A 127 21.41 1.14 19.62
C ASP A 127 22.28 2.27 19.07
N ASP A 128 23.60 2.15 19.26
CA ASP A 128 24.57 3.09 18.72
C ASP A 128 24.72 2.91 17.20
N ILE A 129 24.94 4.02 16.50
CA ILE A 129 25.17 4.04 15.06
C ILE A 129 26.68 4.11 14.85
N THR A 130 27.28 3.00 14.43
CA THR A 130 28.75 2.88 14.34
C THR A 130 29.24 2.41 12.98
N THR A 131 28.36 1.86 12.15
CA THR A 131 28.70 1.34 10.83
C THR A 131 27.86 2.00 9.74
N LYS A 132 28.30 1.81 8.49
CA LYS A 132 27.55 2.21 7.31
C LYS A 132 26.18 1.54 7.29
N GLU A 133 26.13 0.25 7.62
CA GLU A 133 24.90 -0.55 7.66
C GLU A 133 23.91 0.03 8.66
N ASN A 134 24.37 0.52 9.83
CA ASN A 134 23.46 1.17 10.78
C ASN A 134 22.81 2.45 10.23
N ILE A 135 23.53 3.20 9.41
CA ILE A 135 22.99 4.40 8.75
C ILE A 135 21.99 4.00 7.67
N THR A 136 22.28 2.94 6.91
CA THR A 136 21.33 2.36 5.96
C THR A 136 20.06 1.87 6.67
N ASP A 137 20.19 1.13 7.77
CA ASP A 137 19.05 0.64 8.55
C ASP A 137 18.17 1.80 9.04
N LEU A 138 18.79 2.88 9.54
CA LEU A 138 18.05 4.07 10.00
C LEU A 138 17.32 4.76 8.84
N TYR A 139 17.96 4.88 7.68
CA TYR A 139 17.29 5.39 6.48
C TYR A 139 16.08 4.51 6.10
N THR A 140 16.27 3.19 6.00
CA THR A 140 15.22 2.24 5.62
C THR A 140 14.07 2.27 6.62
N TYR A 141 14.37 2.32 7.91
CA TYR A 141 13.38 2.48 8.98
C TYR A 141 12.52 3.73 8.77
N LEU A 142 13.14 4.90 8.55
CA LEU A 142 12.40 6.14 8.30
C LEU A 142 11.60 6.08 6.99
N ALA A 143 12.21 5.56 5.92
CA ALA A 143 11.58 5.46 4.61
C ALA A 143 10.32 4.59 4.65
N ASN A 144 10.39 3.43 5.29
CA ASN A 144 9.23 2.55 5.48
C ASN A 144 8.17 3.19 6.39
N GLY A 145 8.57 3.90 7.43
CA GLY A 145 7.65 4.68 8.27
C GLY A 145 6.85 5.71 7.47
N PHE A 146 7.50 6.48 6.59
CA PHE A 146 6.80 7.44 5.72
C PHE A 146 5.90 6.75 4.69
N ALA A 147 6.36 5.64 4.08
CA ALA A 147 5.56 4.88 3.12
C ALA A 147 4.28 4.29 3.75
N TYR A 148 4.39 3.66 4.91
CA TYR A 148 3.24 3.08 5.59
C TYR A 148 2.32 4.12 6.24
N MET A 149 2.86 5.29 6.62
CA MET A 149 2.05 6.44 7.02
C MET A 149 1.15 6.91 5.87
N ALA A 150 1.67 7.04 4.64
CA ALA A 150 0.86 7.38 3.47
C ALA A 150 -0.19 6.31 3.18
N MET A 151 0.18 5.03 3.26
CA MET A 151 -0.76 3.92 3.09
C MET A 151 -1.93 3.96 4.09
N THR A 152 -1.72 4.54 5.28
CA THR A 152 -2.72 4.61 6.35
C THR A 152 -3.15 6.03 6.66
N ASP A 153 -3.14 6.93 5.67
CA ASP A 153 -3.55 8.33 5.77
C ASP A 153 -5.08 8.51 5.91
N TYR A 154 -5.64 7.89 6.96
CA TYR A 154 -7.08 7.85 7.21
C TYR A 154 -7.59 9.16 7.84
N PRO A 155 -8.88 9.53 7.62
CA PRO A 155 -9.47 10.78 8.12
C PRO A 155 -9.75 10.79 9.64
N TYR A 156 -9.39 9.74 10.36
CA TYR A 156 -9.64 9.55 11.78
C TYR A 156 -8.51 8.74 12.44
N ASN A 157 -8.46 8.75 13.77
CA ASN A 157 -7.49 7.96 14.51
C ASN A 157 -7.64 6.47 14.20
N SER A 158 -6.53 5.82 13.88
CA SER A 158 -6.53 4.39 13.52
C SER A 158 -5.34 3.67 14.16
N SER A 159 -5.39 2.34 14.18
CA SER A 159 -4.33 1.50 14.74
C SER A 159 -4.21 0.21 13.94
N PHE A 160 -4.13 0.33 12.61
CA PHE A 160 -4.01 -0.84 11.73
C PHE A 160 -2.59 -1.41 11.76
N LEU A 161 -1.59 -0.60 11.40
CA LEU A 161 -0.17 -0.96 11.54
C LEU A 161 0.36 -0.46 12.88
N GLU A 162 0.31 0.86 13.05
CA GLU A 162 0.67 1.58 14.25
C GLU A 162 -0.47 2.53 14.66
N PRO A 163 -0.58 2.90 15.95
CA PRO A 163 -1.49 3.95 16.37
C PRO A 163 -1.10 5.30 15.74
N MET A 164 -2.05 5.92 15.03
CA MET A 164 -1.84 7.19 14.34
C MET A 164 -3.05 8.12 14.50
N PRO A 165 -2.84 9.44 14.47
CA PRO A 165 -3.94 10.41 14.49
C PRO A 165 -4.67 10.42 13.14
N ALA A 166 -5.79 11.15 13.08
CA ALA A 166 -6.40 11.54 11.82
C ALA A 166 -5.40 12.30 10.92
N TRP A 167 -5.42 12.02 9.62
CA TRP A 167 -4.54 12.61 8.60
C TRP A 167 -3.06 12.61 9.03
N PRO A 168 -2.48 11.42 9.29
CA PRO A 168 -1.13 11.32 9.81
C PRO A 168 -0.07 11.95 8.90
N VAL A 169 -0.25 11.94 7.58
CA VAL A 169 0.68 12.64 6.65
C VAL A 169 0.64 14.15 6.91
N ASN A 170 -0.54 14.76 7.03
CA ASN A 170 -0.68 16.18 7.36
C ASN A 170 -0.09 16.52 8.73
N ALA A 171 -0.30 15.66 9.73
CA ALA A 171 0.24 15.82 11.07
C ALA A 171 1.78 15.74 11.07
N SER A 172 2.34 14.78 10.34
CA SER A 172 3.79 14.60 10.17
C SER A 172 4.44 15.80 9.49
N CYS A 173 3.81 16.30 8.43
CA CYS A 173 4.30 17.44 7.68
C CYS A 173 4.33 18.76 8.48
N GLN A 174 3.64 18.87 9.62
CA GLN A 174 3.76 20.04 10.50
C GLN A 174 5.19 20.24 11.03
N ALA A 175 6.01 19.19 11.08
CA ALA A 175 7.43 19.29 11.44
C ALA A 175 8.22 20.16 10.46
N PHE A 176 7.78 20.26 9.20
CA PHE A 176 8.42 21.03 8.14
C PHE A 176 7.79 22.42 7.93
N LYS A 177 6.83 22.84 8.76
CA LYS A 177 6.10 24.10 8.56
C LYS A 177 7.03 25.33 8.50
N ASP A 178 8.12 25.33 9.25
CA ASP A 178 9.10 26.43 9.34
C ASP A 178 10.42 26.08 8.63
N VAL A 179 10.47 24.97 7.89
CA VAL A 179 11.63 24.56 7.10
C VAL A 179 11.38 24.97 5.65
N ALA A 180 12.07 26.02 5.19
CA ALA A 180 11.97 26.47 3.81
C ALA A 180 12.45 25.36 2.84
N PRO A 181 11.85 25.22 1.64
CA PRO A 181 12.38 24.34 0.60
C PRO A 181 13.87 24.60 0.31
N PRO A 182 14.66 23.56 0.03
CA PRO A 182 16.11 23.70 -0.20
C PRO A 182 16.42 24.53 -1.45
N THR A 183 17.32 25.48 -1.30
CA THR A 183 17.93 26.24 -2.40
C THR A 183 18.86 25.36 -3.23
N ALA A 184 19.27 25.83 -4.42
CA ALA A 184 20.25 25.11 -5.25
C ALA A 184 21.60 24.92 -4.54
N ALA A 185 21.99 25.83 -3.66
CA ALA A 185 23.22 25.73 -2.88
C ALA A 185 23.12 24.64 -1.79
N GLU A 186 22.03 24.62 -1.03
CA GLU A 186 21.75 23.54 -0.04
C GLU A 186 21.58 22.18 -0.74
N LYS A 187 21.07 22.17 -1.98
CA LYS A 187 21.06 20.95 -2.81
C LYS A 187 22.46 20.48 -3.22
N ALA A 188 23.48 21.32 -3.21
CA ALA A 188 24.85 20.92 -3.51
C ALA A 188 25.72 20.74 -2.25
N GLU A 189 25.19 21.11 -1.09
CA GLU A 189 25.89 21.03 0.19
C GLU A 189 26.08 19.57 0.60
N LYS A 190 27.31 19.25 1.00
CA LYS A 190 27.69 17.95 1.55
C LYS A 190 27.97 18.09 3.02
N ALA A 191 27.76 17.00 3.77
CA ALA A 191 28.16 16.96 5.17
C ALA A 191 29.64 17.32 5.33
N THR A 192 29.96 18.19 6.29
CA THR A 192 31.34 18.57 6.59
C THR A 192 31.98 17.55 7.53
N VAL A 193 33.27 17.28 7.34
CA VAL A 193 34.03 16.44 8.28
C VAL A 193 34.01 17.10 9.66
N GLY A 194 33.45 16.39 10.64
CA GLY A 194 33.51 16.73 12.06
C GLY A 194 32.17 17.12 12.72
N ALA A 195 31.14 17.52 11.95
CA ALA A 195 29.79 17.79 12.46
C ALA A 195 28.77 17.98 11.32
N MET A 196 27.48 17.80 11.61
CA MET A 196 26.39 18.29 10.74
C MET A 196 26.42 19.83 10.64
N THR A 197 26.03 20.36 9.47
CA THR A 197 25.78 21.80 9.32
C THR A 197 24.46 22.20 9.99
N ASP A 198 24.27 23.49 10.28
CA ASP A 198 23.02 23.98 10.91
C ASP A 198 21.77 23.60 10.10
N ARG A 199 21.88 23.61 8.76
CA ARG A 199 20.80 23.19 7.86
C ARG A 199 20.51 21.70 7.99
N GLN A 200 21.55 20.87 8.00
CA GLN A 200 21.42 19.44 8.20
C GLN A 200 20.75 19.12 9.54
N ALA A 201 21.24 19.71 10.63
CA ALA A 201 20.66 19.52 11.96
C ALA A 201 19.17 19.95 12.02
N LEU A 202 18.80 21.06 11.37
CA LEU A 202 17.42 21.52 11.26
C LEU A 202 16.54 20.49 10.54
N VAL A 203 16.97 20.01 9.37
CA VAL A 203 16.21 19.07 8.53
C VAL A 203 16.10 17.70 9.23
N MET A 204 17.19 17.17 9.79
CA MET A 204 17.18 15.88 10.49
C MET A 204 16.27 15.91 11.73
N LYS A 205 16.22 17.04 12.45
CA LYS A 205 15.28 17.22 13.56
C LYS A 205 13.81 17.27 13.10
N ALA A 206 13.56 17.89 11.94
CA ALA A 206 12.23 17.88 11.34
C ALA A 206 11.83 16.45 10.90
N MET A 207 12.74 15.69 10.27
CA MET A 207 12.52 14.28 9.94
C MET A 207 12.20 13.43 11.17
N PHE A 208 12.96 13.57 12.26
CA PHE A 208 12.67 12.88 13.51
C PHE A 208 11.26 13.23 14.01
N THR A 209 10.93 14.52 14.09
CA THR A 209 9.61 14.96 14.57
C THR A 209 8.47 14.42 13.69
N ALA A 210 8.67 14.42 12.37
CA ALA A 210 7.75 13.89 11.38
C ALA A 210 7.57 12.36 11.54
N SER A 211 8.66 11.61 11.73
CA SER A 211 8.62 10.14 11.87
C SER A 211 7.95 9.69 13.17
N GLN A 212 8.01 10.51 14.23
CA GLN A 212 7.35 10.17 15.51
C GLN A 212 5.82 10.07 15.38
N VAL A 213 5.19 10.65 14.35
CA VAL A 213 3.75 10.47 14.11
C VAL A 213 3.41 9.01 13.83
N TYR A 214 4.29 8.29 13.12
CA TYR A 214 4.15 6.86 12.86
C TYR A 214 4.67 6.02 14.02
N PHE A 215 5.94 6.24 14.40
CA PHE A 215 6.64 5.35 15.31
C PHE A 215 6.33 5.57 16.79
N ASN A 216 5.83 6.74 17.20
CA ASN A 216 5.68 7.06 18.62
C ASN A 216 4.52 8.03 18.88
N SER A 217 3.39 7.83 18.21
CA SER A 217 2.20 8.69 18.35
C SER A 217 1.69 8.76 19.79
N SER A 218 1.85 7.69 20.56
CA SER A 218 1.47 7.61 21.98
C SER A 218 2.45 8.34 22.92
N GLY A 219 3.66 8.67 22.45
CA GLY A 219 4.74 9.23 23.26
C GLY A 219 5.32 8.26 24.30
N GLN A 220 4.98 6.97 24.24
CA GLN A 220 5.41 5.96 25.22
C GLN A 220 6.76 5.32 24.89
N ILE A 221 7.22 5.41 23.63
CA ILE A 221 8.50 4.84 23.21
C ILE A 221 9.63 5.79 23.63
N THR A 222 10.63 5.26 24.34
CA THR A 222 11.75 6.03 24.87
C THR A 222 12.92 6.15 23.89
N CYS A 223 13.07 5.19 22.99
CA CYS A 223 14.08 5.18 21.93
C CYS A 223 13.58 4.43 20.68
N ASN A 224 14.07 4.79 19.49
CA ASN A 224 13.67 4.17 18.24
C ASN A 224 14.57 2.94 17.92
N ASP A 225 13.95 1.76 17.79
CA ASP A 225 14.64 0.54 17.35
C ASP A 225 14.76 0.50 15.82
N TYR A 226 15.69 1.27 15.29
CA TYR A 226 15.86 1.47 13.85
C TYR A 226 16.31 0.20 13.08
N LYS A 227 16.67 -0.88 13.78
CA LYS A 227 16.99 -2.17 13.14
C LYS A 227 15.74 -2.97 12.77
N GLN A 228 14.59 -2.61 13.31
CA GLN A 228 13.28 -3.13 12.91
C GLN A 228 12.81 -2.41 11.65
N THR A 229 13.51 -2.67 10.55
CA THR A 229 13.30 -1.93 9.30
C THR A 229 11.98 -2.25 8.61
N ASP A 230 11.35 -3.39 8.93
CA ASP A 230 10.06 -3.79 8.33
C ASP A 230 8.96 -2.76 8.56
N ALA A 231 8.94 -2.08 9.72
CA ALA A 231 7.97 -1.05 10.10
C ALA A 231 6.48 -1.43 9.92
N THR A 232 6.15 -2.72 9.85
CA THR A 232 4.80 -3.26 9.63
C THR A 232 3.94 -3.32 10.90
N GLY A 233 4.46 -2.86 12.03
CA GLY A 233 3.80 -2.92 13.33
C GLY A 233 3.54 -4.36 13.78
N ASN A 234 2.27 -4.73 13.92
CA ASN A 234 1.87 -6.06 14.42
C ASN A 234 1.63 -7.12 13.33
N LEU A 235 1.88 -6.81 12.05
CA LEU A 235 1.68 -7.78 10.97
C LEU A 235 2.84 -8.80 10.92
N ASP A 236 2.50 -10.08 10.81
CA ASP A 236 3.46 -11.17 10.58
C ASP A 236 3.99 -11.13 9.14
N GLY A 237 5.28 -10.84 8.99
CA GLY A 237 5.97 -10.76 7.71
C GLY A 237 6.47 -12.11 7.18
N ASP A 238 6.60 -13.14 8.01
CA ASP A 238 7.32 -14.36 7.63
C ASP A 238 6.59 -15.14 6.52
N GLY A 239 5.27 -15.28 6.65
CA GLY A 239 4.43 -15.91 5.62
C GLY A 239 4.41 -15.12 4.31
N TRP A 240 4.45 -13.79 4.39
CA TRP A 240 4.48 -12.91 3.23
C TRP A 240 5.80 -13.02 2.46
N ASN A 241 6.93 -13.09 3.17
CA ASN A 241 8.25 -13.22 2.56
C ASN A 241 8.37 -14.48 1.72
N VAL A 242 7.78 -15.60 2.16
CA VAL A 242 7.72 -16.84 1.37
C VAL A 242 6.89 -16.66 0.09
N LEU A 243 5.77 -15.94 0.16
CA LEU A 243 4.94 -15.65 -1.01
C LEU A 243 5.67 -14.74 -2.01
N ALA A 244 6.30 -13.67 -1.51
CA ALA A 244 7.07 -12.71 -2.30
C ALA A 244 8.33 -13.33 -2.93
N CYS A 245 8.94 -14.32 -2.27
CA CYS A 245 10.06 -15.10 -2.81
C CYS A 245 9.65 -16.25 -3.74
N ASN A 246 8.36 -16.40 -4.02
CA ASN A 246 7.85 -17.47 -4.87
C ASN A 246 6.92 -16.95 -5.96
N GLN A 247 5.66 -16.63 -5.62
CA GLN A 247 4.58 -16.43 -6.59
C GLN A 247 4.21 -14.98 -6.81
N VAL A 248 4.49 -14.09 -5.85
CA VAL A 248 4.12 -12.67 -5.91
C VAL A 248 5.32 -11.73 -5.77
N PRO A 249 6.45 -11.94 -6.47
CA PRO A 249 7.53 -10.96 -6.45
C PRO A 249 7.10 -9.67 -7.17
N MET A 250 7.00 -8.57 -6.41
CA MET A 250 6.64 -7.25 -6.92
C MET A 250 7.91 -6.39 -7.07
N PRO A 251 8.25 -5.90 -8.27
CA PRO A 251 9.47 -5.11 -8.50
C PRO A 251 9.24 -3.66 -8.07
N ILE A 252 9.42 -3.37 -6.78
CA ILE A 252 9.27 -2.02 -6.23
C ILE A 252 10.64 -1.34 -6.23
N ALA A 253 10.66 -0.10 -6.70
CA ALA A 253 11.84 0.76 -6.74
C ALA A 253 11.53 2.15 -6.14
N PHE A 254 12.60 2.88 -5.83
CA PHE A 254 12.55 4.23 -5.29
C PHE A 254 13.51 5.15 -6.05
N GLY A 255 13.26 6.47 -5.94
CA GLY A 255 14.19 7.49 -6.40
C GLY A 255 14.00 7.97 -7.84
N SER A 256 12.75 8.11 -8.27
CA SER A 256 12.45 8.98 -9.42
C SER A 256 12.98 10.42 -9.18
N PRO A 257 13.16 11.26 -10.21
CA PRO A 257 13.75 12.59 -10.05
C PRO A 257 13.05 13.51 -9.01
N ASP A 258 11.74 13.35 -8.84
CA ASP A 258 10.94 14.11 -7.88
C ASP A 258 10.68 13.35 -6.57
N SER A 259 11.13 12.09 -6.46
CA SER A 259 10.98 11.22 -5.29
C SER A 259 11.59 11.86 -4.05
N MET A 260 10.88 11.75 -2.91
CA MET A 260 11.45 12.14 -1.61
C MET A 260 12.39 11.07 -1.03
N PHE A 261 12.50 9.91 -1.65
CA PHE A 261 13.42 8.81 -1.28
C PHE A 261 14.68 8.83 -2.13
N ASN A 262 15.75 8.18 -1.63
CA ASN A 262 16.97 7.96 -2.38
C ASN A 262 16.76 6.98 -3.56
N ASP A 263 17.70 7.01 -4.52
CA ASP A 263 17.72 6.10 -5.67
C ASP A 263 18.03 4.66 -5.23
N GLU A 264 17.00 3.81 -5.32
CA GLU A 264 17.05 2.39 -4.98
C GLU A 264 16.29 1.61 -6.06
N PRO A 265 16.94 1.36 -7.22
CA PRO A 265 16.35 0.57 -8.28
C PRO A 265 16.14 -0.88 -7.85
N PHE A 266 15.12 -1.53 -8.40
CA PHE A 266 14.86 -2.93 -8.13
C PHE A 266 15.95 -3.83 -8.74
N ASP A 267 16.86 -4.35 -7.92
CA ASP A 267 17.84 -5.35 -8.36
C ASP A 267 17.24 -6.76 -8.31
N LYS A 268 16.67 -7.16 -9.44
CA LYS A 268 16.09 -8.50 -9.64
C LYS A 268 17.08 -9.64 -9.34
N ALA A 269 18.37 -9.48 -9.64
CA ALA A 269 19.36 -10.53 -9.42
C ALA A 269 19.68 -10.67 -7.93
N ALA A 270 19.86 -9.54 -7.23
CA ALA A 270 20.07 -9.51 -5.79
C ALA A 270 18.84 -10.05 -5.03
N TYR A 271 17.63 -9.62 -5.39
CA TYR A 271 16.39 -10.10 -4.78
C TYR A 271 16.22 -11.62 -4.97
N THR A 272 16.45 -12.12 -6.19
CA THR A 272 16.40 -13.56 -6.47
C THR A 272 17.41 -14.34 -5.63
N LYS A 273 18.63 -13.81 -5.49
CA LYS A 273 19.67 -14.44 -4.67
C LYS A 273 19.30 -14.47 -3.19
N ASP A 274 18.76 -13.38 -2.65
CA ASP A 274 18.32 -13.30 -1.25
C ASP A 274 17.22 -14.34 -0.96
N CYS A 275 16.25 -14.49 -1.86
CA CYS A 275 15.21 -15.51 -1.76
C CYS A 275 15.76 -16.95 -1.79
N GLN A 276 16.77 -17.20 -2.63
CA GLN A 276 17.43 -18.51 -2.69
C GLN A 276 18.22 -18.80 -1.41
N ASP A 277 18.94 -17.80 -0.89
CA ASP A 277 19.77 -17.94 0.29
C ASP A 277 18.92 -18.13 1.56
N LYS A 278 17.80 -17.40 1.71
CA LYS A 278 16.92 -17.45 2.89
C LYS A 278 15.93 -18.61 2.88
N TYR A 279 15.29 -18.87 1.74
CA TYR A 279 14.15 -19.80 1.64
C TYR A 279 14.40 -20.99 0.72
N GLY A 280 15.50 -21.01 -0.05
CA GLY A 280 15.72 -22.01 -1.09
C GLY A 280 14.74 -21.90 -2.27
N LEU A 281 14.08 -20.74 -2.41
CA LEU A 281 13.06 -20.48 -3.42
C LEU A 281 13.61 -19.59 -4.53
N THR A 282 13.17 -19.81 -5.75
CA THR A 282 13.44 -18.93 -6.88
C THR A 282 12.13 -18.25 -7.28
N PRO A 283 12.02 -16.92 -7.21
CA PRO A 283 10.79 -16.23 -7.55
C PRO A 283 10.40 -16.43 -9.02
N ASP A 284 9.13 -16.74 -9.27
CA ASP A 284 8.54 -16.80 -10.60
C ASP A 284 7.83 -15.48 -10.91
N TYR A 285 8.61 -14.54 -11.44
CA TYR A 285 8.16 -13.18 -11.76
C TYR A 285 6.98 -13.11 -12.74
N GLY A 286 6.77 -14.14 -13.55
CA GLY A 286 5.65 -14.17 -14.49
C GLY A 286 4.42 -14.92 -13.96
N TYR A 287 4.48 -15.55 -12.78
CA TYR A 287 3.41 -16.43 -12.30
C TYR A 287 2.06 -15.73 -12.25
N VAL A 288 2.00 -14.54 -11.62
CA VAL A 288 0.75 -13.79 -11.44
C VAL A 288 0.16 -13.41 -12.80
N LEU A 289 0.93 -12.75 -13.66
CA LEU A 289 0.41 -12.28 -14.96
C LEU A 289 -0.01 -13.44 -15.87
N ARG A 290 0.73 -14.56 -15.88
CA ARG A 290 0.33 -15.76 -16.64
C ARG A 290 -0.92 -16.42 -16.10
N THR A 291 -1.16 -16.34 -14.79
CA THR A 291 -2.26 -17.06 -14.14
C THR A 291 -3.54 -16.22 -14.09
N TYR A 292 -3.43 -14.94 -13.78
CA TYR A 292 -4.56 -14.07 -13.45
C TYR A 292 -4.70 -12.86 -14.39
N GLY A 293 -3.77 -12.65 -15.32
CA GLY A 293 -3.70 -11.40 -16.09
C GLY A 293 -3.24 -10.23 -15.23
N GLY A 294 -3.58 -9.01 -15.64
CA GLY A 294 -3.12 -7.78 -15.00
C GLY A 294 -1.95 -7.12 -15.72
N GLN A 295 -1.53 -7.68 -16.87
CA GLN A 295 -0.56 -7.03 -17.73
C GLN A 295 -1.12 -5.71 -18.27
N ASN A 296 -2.39 -5.75 -18.67
CA ASN A 296 -3.21 -4.59 -18.95
C ASN A 296 -4.63 -4.89 -18.42
N PHE A 297 -4.95 -4.42 -17.22
CA PHE A 297 -6.22 -4.77 -16.57
C PHE A 297 -7.46 -4.46 -17.42
N LYS A 298 -7.43 -3.41 -18.26
CA LYS A 298 -8.56 -3.10 -19.16
C LYS A 298 -8.78 -4.21 -20.19
N ALA A 299 -7.70 -4.73 -20.76
CA ALA A 299 -7.77 -5.81 -21.73
C ALA A 299 -8.03 -7.16 -21.07
N ASP A 300 -7.39 -7.41 -19.93
CA ASP A 300 -7.35 -8.72 -19.28
C ASP A 300 -8.61 -9.00 -18.46
N TYR A 301 -9.18 -7.97 -17.83
CA TYR A 301 -10.31 -8.16 -16.91
C TYR A 301 -11.68 -7.96 -17.55
N LYS A 302 -11.77 -7.46 -18.78
CA LYS A 302 -13.05 -7.22 -19.48
C LYS A 302 -13.94 -8.45 -19.67
N GLN A 303 -13.37 -9.65 -19.56
CA GLN A 303 -14.08 -10.92 -19.71
C GLN A 303 -14.72 -11.43 -18.42
N TYR A 304 -14.37 -10.83 -17.28
CA TYR A 304 -14.91 -11.20 -15.98
C TYR A 304 -16.16 -10.39 -15.66
N THR A 305 -16.85 -10.81 -14.61
CA THR A 305 -18.10 -10.20 -14.15
C THR A 305 -18.18 -10.23 -12.64
N ASN A 306 -18.92 -9.28 -12.09
CA ASN A 306 -19.23 -9.15 -10.68
C ASN A 306 -17.98 -8.97 -9.81
N ILE A 307 -17.08 -8.08 -10.23
CA ILE A 307 -15.89 -7.71 -9.46
C ILE A 307 -15.83 -6.20 -9.38
N VAL A 308 -15.88 -5.66 -8.16
CA VAL A 308 -15.57 -4.23 -7.93
C VAL A 308 -14.10 -4.12 -7.60
N PHE A 309 -13.40 -3.20 -8.28
CA PHE A 309 -12.08 -2.75 -7.86
C PHE A 309 -12.19 -1.32 -7.30
N SER A 310 -12.10 -1.18 -5.99
CA SER A 310 -12.03 0.11 -5.30
C SER A 310 -10.57 0.42 -4.95
N ASN A 311 -10.13 1.68 -5.08
CA ASN A 311 -8.82 2.13 -4.63
C ASN A 311 -8.91 3.50 -3.99
N GLY A 312 -8.04 3.78 -3.02
CA GLY A 312 -7.87 5.12 -2.46
C GLY A 312 -7.07 6.04 -3.38
N GLU A 313 -7.45 7.31 -3.48
CA GLU A 313 -6.65 8.35 -4.17
C GLU A 313 -5.28 8.59 -3.49
N LEU A 314 -5.20 8.34 -2.18
CA LEU A 314 -4.02 8.52 -1.34
C LEU A 314 -3.27 7.21 -1.10
N ASP A 315 -3.71 6.12 -1.71
CA ASP A 315 -3.13 4.80 -1.48
C ASP A 315 -1.93 4.58 -2.40
N PRO A 316 -0.72 4.36 -1.87
CA PRO A 316 0.46 4.10 -2.68
C PRO A 316 0.37 2.81 -3.50
N TRP A 317 -0.56 1.90 -3.16
CA TRP A 317 -0.84 0.70 -3.97
C TRP A 317 -1.81 0.93 -5.14
N MET A 318 -2.52 2.06 -5.19
CA MET A 318 -3.51 2.35 -6.24
C MET A 318 -2.95 2.26 -7.66
N PRO A 319 -1.73 2.74 -7.97
CA PRO A 319 -1.14 2.58 -9.31
C PRO A 319 -0.98 1.12 -9.74
N GLY A 320 -0.82 0.20 -8.78
CA GLY A 320 -0.75 -1.24 -9.02
C GLY A 320 -2.10 -1.92 -9.20
N GLY A 321 -3.21 -1.22 -8.99
CA GLY A 321 -4.56 -1.77 -9.09
C GLY A 321 -5.26 -1.47 -10.40
N ALA A 322 -6.51 -1.91 -10.51
CA ALA A 322 -7.40 -1.50 -11.59
C ALA A 322 -8.10 -0.18 -11.22
N TYR A 323 -7.52 0.95 -11.64
CA TYR A 323 -7.95 2.29 -11.22
C TYR A 323 -8.79 3.06 -12.25
N SER A 324 -9.04 2.50 -13.44
CA SER A 324 -9.86 3.16 -14.47
C SER A 324 -10.87 2.22 -15.09
N TYR A 325 -11.98 2.81 -15.56
CA TYR A 325 -13.15 2.07 -16.02
C TYR A 325 -12.80 0.94 -17.01
N ILE A 326 -13.28 -0.27 -16.69
CA ILE A 326 -13.15 -1.47 -17.52
C ILE A 326 -14.46 -1.69 -18.29
N ASN A 327 -15.54 -2.03 -17.58
CA ASN A 327 -16.90 -2.14 -18.09
C ASN A 327 -17.92 -2.13 -16.92
N ILE A 328 -19.21 -2.29 -17.22
CA ILE A 328 -20.28 -2.29 -16.23
C ILE A 328 -20.28 -3.52 -15.31
N ASP A 329 -19.76 -4.65 -15.78
CA ASP A 329 -19.68 -5.90 -15.01
C ASP A 329 -18.45 -5.95 -14.08
N VAL A 330 -17.45 -5.10 -14.35
CA VAL A 330 -16.22 -4.94 -13.57
C VAL A 330 -15.99 -3.45 -13.28
N PRO A 331 -16.86 -2.82 -12.45
CA PRO A 331 -16.75 -1.41 -12.14
C PRO A 331 -15.50 -1.11 -11.31
N THR A 332 -14.94 0.07 -11.52
CA THR A 332 -13.77 0.58 -10.79
C THR A 332 -14.12 1.88 -10.08
N TYR A 333 -13.76 2.02 -8.81
CA TYR A 333 -14.00 3.22 -8.01
C TYR A 333 -12.70 3.78 -7.42
N ILE A 334 -12.56 5.11 -7.48
CA ILE A 334 -11.49 5.84 -6.78
C ILE A 334 -12.14 6.62 -5.64
N ILE A 335 -11.74 6.29 -4.42
CA ILE A 335 -12.18 6.96 -3.21
C ILE A 335 -11.35 8.23 -3.06
N LYS A 336 -11.96 9.37 -3.38
CA LYS A 336 -11.36 10.68 -3.17
C LYS A 336 -10.91 10.81 -1.71
N ASN A 337 -9.68 11.29 -1.49
CA ASN A 337 -9.07 11.37 -0.16
C ASN A 337 -9.04 10.04 0.63
N GLY A 338 -9.27 8.89 -0.01
CA GLY A 338 -9.18 7.59 0.64
C GLY A 338 -7.74 7.06 0.62
N ALA A 339 -7.27 6.54 1.75
CA ALA A 339 -6.04 5.75 1.83
C ALA A 339 -6.32 4.26 1.55
N HIS A 340 -5.47 3.35 2.02
CA HIS A 340 -5.56 1.92 1.71
C HIS A 340 -6.89 1.30 2.20
N HIS A 341 -7.70 0.81 1.25
CA HIS A 341 -8.99 0.13 1.43
C HIS A 341 -9.91 0.76 2.51
N LEU A 342 -10.09 2.09 2.48
CA LEU A 342 -10.93 2.84 3.43
C LEU A 342 -12.40 2.38 3.41
N ASP A 343 -12.89 1.96 2.26
CA ASP A 343 -14.22 1.36 2.03
C ASP A 343 -14.50 0.15 2.94
N LEU A 344 -13.49 -0.68 3.22
CA LEU A 344 -13.65 -1.86 4.10
C LEU A 344 -13.65 -1.55 5.59
N ARG A 345 -13.31 -0.31 5.99
CA ARG A 345 -13.32 0.08 7.40
C ARG A 345 -14.73 0.34 7.90
N GLU A 346 -14.91 0.26 9.21
CA GLU A 346 -16.17 0.67 9.84
C GLU A 346 -16.45 2.16 9.56
N PRO A 347 -17.71 2.54 9.29
CA PRO A 347 -18.09 3.94 9.16
C PRO A 347 -17.69 4.75 10.40
N ALA A 348 -17.06 5.88 10.18
CA ALA A 348 -16.55 6.72 11.26
C ALA A 348 -16.68 8.21 10.92
N LYS A 349 -16.67 9.04 11.97
CA LYS A 349 -16.58 10.49 11.80
C LYS A 349 -15.27 10.84 11.10
N GLY A 350 -15.34 11.64 10.05
CA GLY A 350 -14.24 11.95 9.12
C GLY A 350 -14.44 11.34 7.74
N ASP A 351 -15.30 10.32 7.60
CA ASP A 351 -15.65 9.76 6.29
C ASP A 351 -16.27 10.83 5.36
N GLU A 352 -16.95 11.83 5.92
CA GLU A 352 -17.53 12.98 5.19
C GLU A 352 -16.50 13.85 4.45
N ASP A 353 -15.22 13.78 4.84
CA ASP A 353 -14.11 14.49 4.18
C ASP A 353 -13.54 13.69 2.98
N THR A 354 -14.11 12.53 2.68
CA THR A 354 -13.67 11.59 1.65
C THR A 354 -14.81 11.23 0.68
N GLY A 355 -14.49 10.41 -0.33
CA GLY A 355 -15.49 9.81 -1.24
C GLY A 355 -16.08 8.48 -0.76
N VAL A 356 -15.75 8.01 0.46
CA VAL A 356 -15.99 6.61 0.85
C VAL A 356 -17.46 6.25 0.97
N GLU A 357 -18.32 7.15 1.48
CA GLU A 357 -19.75 6.88 1.64
C GLU A 357 -20.43 6.57 0.31
N TYR A 358 -20.07 7.32 -0.74
CA TYR A 358 -20.55 7.06 -2.10
C TYR A 358 -20.11 5.69 -2.61
N VAL A 359 -18.82 5.34 -2.45
CA VAL A 359 -18.29 4.07 -2.95
C VAL A 359 -18.91 2.88 -2.22
N ARG A 360 -19.03 2.94 -0.89
CA ARG A 360 -19.72 1.90 -0.10
C ARG A 360 -21.16 1.71 -0.56
N GLN A 361 -21.89 2.79 -0.87
CA GLN A 361 -23.25 2.66 -1.41
C GLN A 361 -23.27 1.95 -2.76
N GLN A 362 -22.34 2.28 -3.67
CA GLN A 362 -22.25 1.60 -4.97
C GLN A 362 -21.91 0.11 -4.82
N GLU A 363 -21.01 -0.24 -3.92
CA GLU A 363 -20.65 -1.62 -3.62
C GLU A 363 -21.86 -2.41 -3.09
N MET A 364 -22.61 -1.83 -2.15
CA MET A 364 -23.84 -2.43 -1.62
C MET A 364 -24.89 -2.65 -2.70
N ASP A 365 -25.14 -1.65 -3.55
CA ASP A 365 -26.12 -1.75 -4.64
C ASP A 365 -25.75 -2.87 -5.63
N LEU A 366 -24.45 -2.99 -5.97
CA LEU A 366 -23.95 -4.06 -6.83
C LEU A 366 -24.06 -5.44 -6.18
N ILE A 367 -23.73 -5.55 -4.89
CA ILE A 367 -23.89 -6.79 -4.12
C ILE A 367 -25.34 -7.24 -4.10
N GLU A 368 -26.27 -6.33 -3.82
CA GLU A 368 -27.71 -6.62 -3.85
C GLU A 368 -28.16 -7.13 -5.22
N GLY A 369 -27.69 -6.48 -6.29
CA GLY A 369 -27.93 -6.92 -7.67
C GLY A 369 -27.42 -8.33 -7.93
N TRP A 370 -26.16 -8.63 -7.57
CA TRP A 370 -25.57 -9.97 -7.76
C TRP A 370 -26.32 -11.06 -6.99
N VAL A 371 -26.77 -10.75 -5.77
CA VAL A 371 -27.58 -11.66 -4.94
C VAL A 371 -28.91 -11.96 -5.59
N ARG A 372 -29.61 -10.95 -6.11
CA ARG A 372 -30.90 -11.11 -6.79
C ARG A 372 -30.77 -11.87 -8.10
N ASP A 373 -29.77 -11.53 -8.92
CA ASP A 373 -29.48 -12.20 -10.19
C ASP A 373 -29.19 -13.69 -9.96
N PHE A 374 -28.38 -14.05 -8.97
CA PHE A 374 -28.07 -15.45 -8.66
C PHE A 374 -29.29 -16.25 -8.17
N LYS A 375 -30.21 -15.59 -7.47
CA LYS A 375 -31.46 -16.18 -7.00
C LYS A 375 -32.56 -16.23 -8.06
N GLY A 376 -32.32 -15.70 -9.27
CA GLY A 376 -33.32 -15.64 -10.34
C GLY A 376 -34.45 -14.64 -10.09
N LEU A 377 -34.28 -13.73 -9.12
CA LEU A 377 -35.32 -12.78 -8.70
C LEU A 377 -35.51 -11.60 -9.68
N ASP A 378 -34.54 -11.35 -10.56
CA ASP A 378 -34.54 -10.23 -11.52
C ASP A 378 -34.97 -10.63 -12.96
N SER A 379 -35.73 -11.72 -13.11
CA SER A 379 -36.26 -12.20 -14.41
C SER A 379 -37.26 -11.26 -15.13
N SER A 380 -37.46 -10.03 -14.64
CA SER A 380 -38.40 -9.05 -15.22
C SER A 380 -37.80 -7.72 -15.71
N SER A 381 -36.47 -7.49 -15.66
CA SER A 381 -35.90 -6.19 -16.06
C SER A 381 -34.70 -6.22 -17.02
N LYS A 382 -34.24 -7.39 -17.51
CA LYS A 382 -33.30 -7.45 -18.65
C LYS A 382 -34.03 -7.15 -19.97
N THR A 383 -34.60 -5.95 -20.05
CA THR A 383 -34.96 -5.32 -21.32
C THR A 383 -33.67 -5.10 -22.09
N SER A 384 -33.60 -5.68 -23.27
CA SER A 384 -32.52 -5.51 -24.24
C SER A 384 -32.11 -4.04 -24.39
N PHE A 385 -30.91 -3.68 -23.94
CA PHE A 385 -30.19 -2.59 -24.58
C PHE A 385 -29.49 -3.18 -25.80
N THR A 386 -30.26 -3.34 -26.88
CA THR A 386 -29.72 -3.29 -28.23
C THR A 386 -29.25 -1.86 -28.48
N GLN A 387 -27.95 -1.68 -28.66
CA GLN A 387 -27.40 -0.69 -29.58
C GLN A 387 -26.37 -1.36 -30.49
#